data_AF-A0A7X5ZVU0-F1
#
_entry.id   AF-A0A7X5ZVU0-F1
#
_cell.length_a   1.000
_cell.length_b   1.000
_cell.length_c   1.000
_cell.angle_alpha   90.00
_cell.angle_beta   90.00
_cell.angle_gamma   90.00
#
_symmetry.space_group_name_H-M   'P 1'
#
loop_
_entity.id
_entity.type
_entity.pdbx_description
1 polymer ?
#
loop_
_entity_poly.entity_id
_entity_poly.type
_entity_poly.pdbx_seq_one_letter_code
_entity_poly.pdbx_strand_id
1 'polypeptide(L)'
;MVPGAGAPPGVWLDSGSGKDEPMRLGDMNQNMGCTAIAAGVAAVLLLAILVAWPQYRVYSQRLAGEAALAEAQSSRQVAILEARAKKESATQLAEAEVIRARGAAQANAILQNSLGGPEGYLRYLQIQALESSKASLIYVPTEAGLPVTESRRIRQPAEAGD
;
A
#
# COMPACT_ATOMS: atom_id res chain seq x y z
N MET A 1 53.26 -43.49 59.13
CA MET A 1 52.87 -44.59 60.04
C MET A 1 51.75 -45.37 59.36
N VAL A 2 52.02 -46.45 58.61
CA VAL A 2 52.31 -47.85 59.03
C VAL A 2 51.03 -48.57 59.50
N PRO A 3 50.72 -49.84 59.10
CA PRO A 3 50.97 -50.53 57.81
C PRO A 3 49.91 -51.63 57.45
N GLY A 4 50.11 -52.29 56.31
CA GLY A 4 50.00 -53.76 56.18
C GLY A 4 48.61 -54.38 55.98
N ALA A 5 48.45 -55.49 55.24
CA ALA A 5 49.37 -56.35 54.53
C ALA A 5 48.53 -57.30 53.65
N GLY A 6 49.06 -57.75 52.51
CA GLY A 6 48.47 -58.82 51.71
C GLY A 6 48.92 -58.84 50.25
N ALA A 7 50.16 -59.30 50.01
CA ALA A 7 50.71 -59.66 48.70
C ALA A 7 50.60 -61.20 48.49
N PRO A 8 51.17 -61.83 47.44
CA PRO A 8 51.17 -61.66 45.96
C PRO A 8 50.72 -63.04 45.34
N PRO A 9 51.15 -63.61 44.18
CA PRO A 9 52.09 -63.19 43.11
C PRO A 9 51.66 -63.53 41.66
N GLY A 10 52.46 -63.11 40.67
CA GLY A 10 52.42 -63.71 39.33
C GLY A 10 52.85 -62.79 38.20
N VAL A 11 54.15 -62.62 38.01
CA VAL A 11 54.73 -62.07 36.78
C VAL A 11 54.86 -63.21 35.77
N TRP A 12 54.35 -63.03 34.54
CA TRP A 12 54.96 -63.58 33.32
C TRP A 12 54.72 -62.60 32.16
N LEU A 13 55.80 -62.14 31.55
CA LEU A 13 55.79 -61.64 30.18
C LEU A 13 55.44 -62.81 29.25
N ASP A 14 54.52 -62.61 28.31
CA ASP A 14 54.50 -63.39 27.06
C ASP A 14 54.39 -62.45 25.86
N SER A 15 55.27 -62.73 24.91
CA SER A 15 55.53 -62.02 23.69
C SER A 15 54.90 -62.81 22.55
N GLY A 16 53.95 -62.21 21.86
CA GLY A 16 53.82 -62.40 20.42
C GLY A 16 52.57 -63.09 19.89
N SER A 17 52.44 -62.87 18.58
CA SER A 17 51.56 -63.54 17.63
C SER A 17 50.14 -63.00 17.54
N GLY A 18 49.92 -62.24 16.47
CA GLY A 18 48.63 -62.11 15.82
C GLY A 18 47.97 -63.48 15.69
N LYS A 19 46.66 -63.48 15.95
CA LYS A 19 45.77 -64.56 15.59
C LYS A 19 44.62 -63.91 14.84
N ASP A 20 44.67 -64.10 13.55
CA ASP A 20 43.63 -63.79 12.61
C ASP A 20 42.42 -64.64 13.02
N GLU A 21 41.43 -64.03 13.68
CA GLU A 21 40.19 -64.72 14.01
C GLU A 21 39.45 -65.04 12.71
N PRO A 22 39.10 -66.32 12.45
CA PRO A 22 38.40 -66.66 11.23
C PRO A 22 36.97 -66.12 11.29
N MET A 23 36.63 -65.30 10.30
CA MET A 23 35.29 -64.78 10.03
C MET A 23 34.28 -65.93 10.00
N ARG A 24 33.31 -65.89 10.93
CA ARG A 24 32.26 -66.91 11.07
C ARG A 24 31.35 -66.93 9.84
N LEU A 25 31.35 -68.04 9.10
CA LEU A 25 30.52 -68.29 7.91
C LEU A 25 29.01 -68.50 8.20
N GLY A 26 28.51 -68.17 9.40
CA GLY A 26 27.12 -68.39 9.81
C GLY A 26 26.17 -67.21 9.56
N ASP A 27 26.67 -65.97 9.44
CA ASP A 27 25.84 -64.75 9.44
C ASP A 27 25.43 -64.30 8.02
N MET A 28 25.89 -65.00 6.97
CA MET A 28 25.70 -64.56 5.58
C MET A 28 24.31 -64.90 5.00
N ASN A 29 23.61 -65.95 5.47
CA ASN A 29 22.30 -66.33 4.91
C ASN A 29 21.11 -65.56 5.52
N GLN A 30 21.17 -65.22 6.82
CA GLN A 30 20.09 -64.51 7.52
C GLN A 30 19.98 -63.03 7.08
N ASN A 31 21.08 -62.43 6.64
CA ASN A 31 21.14 -61.08 6.08
C ASN A 31 20.68 -61.03 4.60
N MET A 32 20.82 -62.12 3.83
CA MET A 32 20.35 -62.19 2.44
C MET A 32 18.82 -62.21 2.33
N GLY A 33 18.13 -62.86 3.27
CA GLY A 33 16.66 -62.84 3.33
C GLY A 33 16.08 -61.46 3.72
N CYS A 34 16.65 -60.80 4.73
CA CYS A 34 16.23 -59.47 5.16
C CYS A 34 16.54 -58.37 4.12
N THR A 35 17.67 -58.46 3.43
CA THR A 35 18.03 -57.50 2.37
C THR A 35 17.14 -57.64 1.14
N ALA A 36 16.70 -58.85 0.79
CA ALA A 36 15.74 -59.07 -0.30
C ALA A 36 14.35 -58.48 0.01
N ILE A 37 13.86 -58.65 1.24
CA ILE A 37 12.57 -58.07 1.68
C ILE A 37 12.68 -56.53 1.73
N ALA A 38 13.77 -56.00 2.29
CA ALA A 38 14.02 -54.56 2.32
C ALA A 38 14.08 -53.95 0.91
N ALA A 39 14.73 -54.63 -0.04
CA ALA A 39 14.77 -54.22 -1.44
C ALA A 39 13.37 -54.25 -2.10
N GLY A 40 12.56 -55.27 -1.81
CA GLY A 40 11.17 -55.35 -2.28
C GLY A 40 10.30 -54.21 -1.75
N VAL A 41 10.37 -53.91 -0.44
CA VAL A 41 9.65 -52.80 0.18
C VAL A 41 10.10 -51.46 -0.40
N ALA A 42 11.41 -51.26 -0.56
CA ALA A 42 11.96 -50.05 -1.17
C ALA A 42 11.46 -49.87 -2.62
N ALA A 43 11.41 -50.95 -3.41
CA ALA A 43 10.89 -50.92 -4.78
C ALA A 43 9.40 -50.56 -4.84
N VAL A 44 8.59 -51.07 -3.92
CA VAL A 44 7.15 -50.74 -3.82
C VAL A 44 6.95 -49.28 -3.42
N LEU A 45 7.72 -48.77 -2.45
CA LEU A 45 7.68 -47.36 -2.06
C LEU A 45 8.09 -46.42 -3.21
N LEU A 46 9.12 -46.80 -3.97
CA LEU A 46 9.60 -46.03 -5.11
C LEU A 46 8.54 -45.99 -6.22
N LEU A 47 7.88 -47.12 -6.51
CA LEU A 47 6.75 -47.18 -7.44
C LEU A 47 5.56 -46.33 -6.97
N ALA A 48 5.21 -46.38 -5.68
CA ALA A 48 4.13 -45.56 -5.12
C ALA A 48 4.43 -44.06 -5.26
N ILE A 49 5.66 -43.63 -5.01
CA ILE A 49 6.11 -42.25 -5.20
C ILE A 49 6.05 -41.87 -6.69
N LEU A 50 6.52 -42.73 -7.59
CA LEU A 50 6.48 -42.48 -9.04
C LEU A 50 5.06 -42.30 -9.58
N VAL A 51 4.08 -43.01 -9.02
CA VAL A 51 2.67 -42.88 -9.41
C VAL A 51 1.99 -41.68 -8.74
N ALA A 52 2.26 -41.43 -7.45
CA ALA A 52 1.64 -40.34 -6.69
C ALA A 52 2.17 -38.96 -7.08
N TRP A 53 3.44 -38.84 -7.44
CA TRP A 53 4.09 -37.57 -7.78
C TRP A 53 3.44 -36.82 -8.94
N PRO A 54 3.18 -37.41 -10.13
CA PRO A 54 2.54 -36.69 -11.23
C PRO A 54 1.09 -36.29 -10.89
N GLN A 55 0.37 -37.11 -10.11
CA GLN A 55 -0.99 -36.81 -9.68
C GLN A 55 -1.02 -35.62 -8.70
N TYR A 56 -0.11 -35.60 -7.71
CA TYR A 56 0.03 -34.49 -6.77
C TYR A 56 0.40 -33.18 -7.48
N ARG A 57 1.27 -33.25 -8.50
CA ARG A 57 1.68 -32.08 -9.28
C ARG A 57 0.51 -31.48 -10.08
N VAL A 58 -0.39 -32.29 -10.64
CA VAL A 58 -1.59 -31.79 -11.34
C VAL A 58 -2.60 -31.20 -10.35
N TYR A 59 -2.81 -31.84 -9.20
CA TYR A 59 -3.72 -31.34 -8.17
C TYR A 59 -3.28 -29.98 -7.62
N SER A 60 -1.99 -29.84 -7.27
CA SER A 60 -1.43 -28.57 -6.81
C SER A 60 -1.52 -27.47 -7.87
N GLN A 61 -1.31 -27.79 -9.14
CA GLN A 61 -1.50 -26.82 -10.24
C GLN A 61 -2.97 -26.37 -10.39
N ARG A 62 -3.93 -27.28 -10.22
CA ARG A 62 -5.36 -26.93 -10.26
C ARG A 62 -5.74 -26.01 -9.12
N LEU A 63 -5.33 -26.34 -7.89
CA LEU A 63 -5.56 -25.47 -6.72
C LEU A 63 -4.93 -24.09 -6.89
N ALA A 64 -3.71 -24.02 -7.44
CA ALA A 64 -3.06 -22.75 -7.73
C ALA A 64 -3.83 -21.93 -8.78
N GLY A 65 -4.35 -22.58 -9.82
CA GLY A 65 -5.18 -21.93 -10.84
C GLY A 65 -6.52 -21.43 -10.30
N GLU A 66 -7.20 -22.24 -9.50
CA GLU A 66 -8.46 -21.86 -8.84
C GLU A 66 -8.26 -20.70 -7.86
N ALA A 67 -7.18 -20.72 -7.06
CA ALA A 67 -6.82 -19.63 -6.17
C ALA A 67 -6.54 -18.33 -6.95
N ALA A 68 -5.77 -18.40 -8.03
CA ALA A 68 -5.46 -17.24 -8.87
C ALA A 68 -6.72 -16.66 -9.54
N LEU A 69 -7.66 -17.51 -9.99
CA LEU A 69 -8.94 -17.06 -10.55
C LEU A 69 -9.81 -16.39 -9.50
N ALA A 70 -9.92 -16.98 -8.30
CA ALA A 70 -10.69 -16.39 -7.19
C ALA A 70 -10.10 -15.04 -6.74
N GLU A 71 -8.78 -14.92 -6.67
CA GLU A 71 -8.08 -13.68 -6.39
C GLU A 71 -8.33 -12.62 -7.47
N ALA A 72 -8.24 -13.00 -8.75
CA ALA A 72 -8.51 -12.07 -9.85
C ALA A 72 -9.98 -11.59 -9.86
N GLN A 73 -10.94 -12.47 -9.56
CA GLN A 73 -12.35 -12.13 -9.47
C GLN A 73 -12.64 -11.18 -8.31
N SER A 74 -12.13 -11.48 -7.11
CA SER A 74 -12.30 -10.62 -5.94
C SER A 74 -11.64 -9.25 -6.16
N SER A 75 -10.43 -9.21 -6.73
CA SER A 75 -9.74 -7.97 -7.07
C SER A 75 -10.54 -7.09 -8.04
N ARG A 76 -11.15 -7.69 -9.08
CA ARG A 76 -12.05 -6.96 -9.99
C ARG A 76 -13.29 -6.44 -9.27
N GLN A 77 -13.90 -7.24 -8.39
CA GLN A 77 -15.07 -6.84 -7.64
C GLN A 77 -14.75 -5.65 -6.73
N VAL A 78 -13.61 -5.66 -6.05
CA VAL A 78 -13.13 -4.53 -5.22
C VAL A 78 -12.93 -3.30 -6.10
N ALA A 79 -12.24 -3.41 -7.24
CA ALA A 79 -12.03 -2.29 -8.14
C ALA A 79 -13.34 -1.68 -8.67
N ILE A 80 -14.34 -2.50 -8.96
CA ILE A 80 -15.67 -2.04 -9.39
C ILE A 80 -16.39 -1.30 -8.25
N LEU A 81 -16.36 -1.86 -7.03
CA LEU A 81 -16.98 -1.24 -5.86
C LEU A 81 -16.31 0.09 -5.53
N GLU A 82 -14.99 0.16 -5.58
CA GLU A 82 -14.24 1.40 -5.40
C GLU A 82 -14.56 2.43 -6.49
N ALA A 83 -14.60 2.03 -7.75
CA ALA A 83 -14.97 2.92 -8.85
C ALA A 83 -16.40 3.46 -8.69
N ARG A 84 -17.34 2.61 -8.27
CA ARG A 84 -18.72 3.00 -7.98
C ARG A 84 -18.79 3.99 -6.81
N ALA A 85 -18.09 3.71 -5.71
CA ALA A 85 -18.02 4.59 -4.54
C ALA A 85 -17.42 5.96 -4.90
N LYS A 86 -16.36 5.99 -5.70
CA LYS A 86 -15.76 7.24 -6.21
C LYS A 86 -16.74 8.03 -7.07
N LYS A 87 -17.46 7.37 -7.98
CA LYS A 87 -18.47 8.02 -8.82
C LYS A 87 -19.60 8.61 -7.98
N GLU A 88 -20.09 7.85 -7.01
CA GLU A 88 -21.17 8.29 -6.12
C GLU A 88 -20.74 9.47 -5.25
N SER A 89 -19.54 9.40 -4.66
CA SER A 89 -18.94 10.50 -3.91
C SER A 89 -18.80 11.76 -4.77
N ALA A 90 -18.26 11.65 -5.98
CA ALA A 90 -18.14 12.79 -6.90
C ALA A 90 -19.51 13.39 -7.27
N THR A 91 -20.54 12.55 -7.42
CA THR A 91 -21.91 12.99 -7.73
C THR A 91 -22.49 13.78 -6.55
N GLN A 92 -22.37 13.26 -5.34
CA GLN A 92 -22.85 13.94 -4.13
C GLN A 92 -22.10 15.27 -3.89
N LEU A 93 -20.80 15.31 -4.14
CA LEU A 93 -20.01 16.54 -4.07
C LEU A 93 -20.48 17.58 -5.10
N ALA A 94 -20.73 17.15 -6.34
CA ALA A 94 -21.24 18.04 -7.37
C ALA A 94 -22.64 18.59 -7.01
N GLU A 95 -23.51 17.75 -6.46
CA GLU A 95 -24.83 18.19 -5.99
C GLU A 95 -24.75 19.18 -4.84
N ALA A 96 -23.89 18.90 -3.84
CA ALA A 96 -23.64 19.81 -2.73
C ALA A 96 -23.14 21.18 -3.21
N GLU A 97 -22.24 21.18 -4.20
CA GLU A 97 -21.72 22.40 -4.81
C GLU A 97 -22.81 23.20 -5.54
N VAL A 98 -23.73 22.53 -6.24
CA VAL A 98 -24.90 23.18 -6.87
C VAL A 98 -25.79 23.82 -5.81
N ILE A 99 -26.08 23.12 -4.70
CA ILE A 99 -26.90 23.67 -3.61
C ILE A 99 -26.20 24.88 -2.99
N ARG A 100 -24.89 24.80 -2.74
CA ARG A 100 -24.09 25.90 -2.21
C ARG A 100 -24.09 27.11 -3.15
N ALA A 101 -23.89 26.89 -4.44
CA ALA A 101 -23.91 27.94 -5.46
C ALA A 101 -25.31 28.59 -5.57
N ARG A 102 -26.39 27.79 -5.53
CA ARG A 102 -27.76 28.30 -5.49
C ARG A 102 -28.03 29.14 -4.25
N GLY A 103 -27.59 28.67 -3.07
CA GLY A 103 -27.73 29.42 -1.82
C GLY A 103 -26.98 30.75 -1.86
N ALA A 104 -25.74 30.75 -2.36
CA ALA A 104 -24.96 31.97 -2.55
C ALA A 104 -25.62 32.94 -3.54
N ALA A 105 -26.13 32.44 -4.67
CA ALA A 105 -26.84 33.25 -5.65
C ALA A 105 -28.13 33.87 -5.07
N GLN A 106 -28.92 33.09 -4.32
CA GLN A 106 -30.12 33.59 -3.65
C GLN A 106 -29.77 34.64 -2.59
N ALA A 107 -28.75 34.40 -1.77
CA ALA A 107 -28.28 35.37 -0.77
C ALA A 107 -27.82 36.68 -1.44
N ASN A 108 -27.05 36.59 -2.53
CA ASN A 108 -26.61 37.76 -3.29
C ASN A 108 -27.79 38.52 -3.91
N ALA A 109 -28.78 37.81 -4.46
CA ALA A 109 -29.98 38.44 -5.02
C ALA A 109 -30.81 39.17 -3.96
N ILE A 110 -30.99 38.56 -2.78
CA ILE A 110 -31.67 39.21 -1.64
C ILE A 110 -30.92 40.47 -1.22
N LEU A 111 -29.60 40.37 -1.01
CA LEU A 111 -28.77 41.49 -0.59
C LEU A 111 -28.80 42.63 -1.62
N GLN A 112 -28.69 42.31 -2.91
CA GLN A 112 -28.80 43.29 -3.99
C GLN A 112 -30.14 44.02 -3.98
N ASN A 113 -31.25 43.29 -3.81
CA ASN A 113 -32.57 43.89 -3.73
C ASN A 113 -32.73 44.77 -2.48
N SER A 114 -32.20 44.35 -1.33
CA SER A 114 -32.22 45.12 -0.09
C SER A 114 -31.39 46.41 -0.15
N LEU A 115 -30.34 46.44 -0.98
CA LEU A 115 -29.46 47.60 -1.17
C LEU A 115 -29.93 48.57 -2.27
N GLY A 116 -31.14 48.40 -2.80
CA GLY A 116 -31.68 49.28 -3.83
C GLY A 116 -31.22 48.95 -5.25
N GLY A 117 -30.76 47.72 -5.50
CA GLY A 117 -30.40 47.22 -6.82
C GLY A 117 -28.90 47.06 -7.06
N PRO A 118 -28.49 46.88 -8.33
CA PRO A 118 -27.10 46.57 -8.70
C PRO A 118 -26.08 47.59 -8.19
N GLU A 119 -26.39 48.88 -8.29
CA GLU A 119 -25.46 49.97 -7.90
C GLU A 119 -25.18 50.00 -6.40
N GLY A 120 -26.21 49.80 -5.56
CA GLY A 120 -26.04 49.72 -4.11
C GLY A 120 -25.23 48.49 -3.70
N TYR A 121 -25.41 47.37 -4.39
CA TYR A 121 -24.64 46.15 -4.16
C TYR A 121 -23.16 46.30 -4.51
N LEU A 122 -22.83 46.89 -5.66
CA LEU A 122 -21.44 47.16 -6.04
C LEU A 122 -20.74 48.08 -5.04
N ARG A 123 -21.43 49.11 -4.55
CA ARG A 123 -20.89 50.01 -3.53
C ARG A 123 -20.65 49.28 -2.20
N TYR A 124 -21.57 48.41 -1.80
CA TYR A 124 -21.39 47.55 -0.63
C TYR A 124 -20.16 46.65 -0.77
N LEU A 125 -20.01 45.95 -1.91
CA LEU A 125 -18.83 45.11 -2.17
C LEU A 125 -17.52 45.91 -2.16
N GLN A 126 -17.53 47.12 -2.70
CA GLN A 126 -16.37 48.01 -2.66
C GLN A 126 -15.99 48.36 -1.21
N ILE A 127 -16.96 48.76 -0.39
CA ILE A 127 -16.72 49.09 1.03
C ILE A 127 -16.17 47.86 1.78
N GLN A 128 -16.76 46.68 1.55
CA GLN A 128 -16.31 45.45 2.19
C GLN A 128 -14.90 45.00 1.74
N ALA A 129 -14.56 45.21 0.47
CA ALA A 129 -13.21 44.96 -0.04
C ALA A 129 -12.18 45.92 0.59
N LEU A 130 -12.55 47.18 0.81
CA LEU A 130 -11.69 48.16 1.49
C LEU A 130 -11.51 47.83 2.98
N GLU A 131 -12.58 47.41 3.66
CA GLU A 131 -12.53 46.97 5.06
C GLU A 131 -11.62 45.74 5.23
N SER A 132 -11.79 44.72 4.36
CA SER A 132 -11.04 43.46 4.45
C SER A 132 -9.57 43.59 4.05
N SER A 133 -9.24 44.46 3.09
CA SER A 133 -7.86 44.64 2.63
C SER A 133 -6.99 45.50 3.56
N LYS A 134 -7.56 46.12 4.62
CA LYS A 134 -6.87 47.08 5.50
C LYS A 134 -6.05 48.12 4.71
N ALA A 135 -6.49 48.48 3.51
CA ALA A 135 -5.71 49.30 2.60
C ALA A 135 -5.53 50.71 3.17
N SER A 136 -4.28 51.17 3.24
CA SER A 136 -3.91 52.52 3.66
C SER A 136 -4.63 53.54 2.78
N LEU A 137 -5.55 54.30 3.34
CA LEU A 137 -6.29 55.35 2.62
C LEU A 137 -5.33 56.49 2.26
N ILE A 138 -4.75 56.46 1.06
CA ILE A 138 -3.98 57.58 0.51
C ILE A 138 -5.01 58.60 -0.02
N TYR A 139 -5.20 59.70 0.72
CA TYR A 139 -6.10 60.78 0.31
C TYR A 139 -5.53 61.52 -0.90
N VAL A 140 -6.14 61.32 -2.06
CA VAL A 140 -5.93 62.14 -3.25
C VAL A 140 -7.16 63.03 -3.40
N PRO A 141 -7.05 64.36 -3.39
CA PRO A 141 -8.21 65.23 -3.57
C PRO A 141 -8.85 64.96 -4.94
N THR A 142 -10.16 64.69 -4.94
CA THR A 142 -10.96 64.46 -6.14
C THR A 142 -12.25 65.26 -6.06
N GLU A 143 -12.66 65.92 -7.13
CA GLU A 143 -14.02 66.41 -7.32
C GLU A 143 -14.64 65.61 -8.48
N ALA A 144 -15.70 64.85 -8.22
CA ALA A 144 -16.35 63.92 -9.15
C ALA A 144 -15.55 62.65 -9.57
N GLY A 145 -14.70 62.12 -8.68
CA GLY A 145 -14.06 60.80 -8.87
C GLY A 145 -12.81 60.79 -9.76
N LEU A 146 -12.33 61.95 -10.19
CA LEU A 146 -11.06 62.12 -10.90
C LEU A 146 -10.08 62.96 -10.05
N PRO A 147 -8.78 62.59 -9.98
CA PRO A 147 -7.76 63.41 -9.32
C PRO A 147 -7.67 64.81 -9.92
N VAL A 148 -7.72 65.86 -9.08
CA VAL A 148 -7.66 67.26 -9.55
C VAL A 148 -6.40 67.57 -10.37
N THR A 149 -5.33 66.81 -10.11
CA THR A 149 -4.05 66.89 -10.83
C THR A 149 -4.20 66.58 -12.33
N GLU A 150 -5.06 65.64 -12.72
CA GLU A 150 -5.26 65.24 -14.14
C GLU A 150 -6.43 65.99 -14.80
N SER A 151 -7.43 66.44 -14.03
CA SER A 151 -8.55 67.24 -14.54
C SER A 151 -8.11 68.56 -15.20
N ARG A 152 -6.96 69.11 -14.79
CA ARG A 152 -6.37 70.30 -15.43
C ARG A 152 -5.87 70.04 -16.86
N ARG A 153 -5.37 68.84 -17.18
CA ARG A 153 -4.91 68.51 -18.55
C ARG A 153 -6.08 68.41 -19.52
N ILE A 154 -7.21 67.85 -19.09
CA ILE A 154 -8.38 67.63 -19.96
C ILE A 154 -9.10 68.97 -20.26
N ARG A 155 -9.00 69.97 -19.38
CA ARG A 155 -9.62 71.29 -19.58
C ARG A 155 -8.83 72.22 -20.50
N GLN A 156 -7.53 72.00 -20.71
CA GLN A 156 -6.75 72.84 -21.62
C GLN A 156 -7.06 72.42 -23.06
N PRO A 157 -7.75 73.25 -23.86
CA PRO A 157 -7.87 72.97 -25.28
C PRO A 157 -6.45 72.94 -25.83
N ALA A 158 -6.13 71.98 -26.70
CA ALA A 158 -4.91 72.06 -27.49
C ALA A 158 -4.99 73.38 -28.29
N GLU A 159 -4.33 74.43 -27.80
CA GLU A 159 -4.12 75.63 -28.59
C GLU A 159 -3.38 75.18 -29.85
N ALA A 160 -4.06 75.38 -30.97
CA ALA A 160 -3.52 75.22 -32.30
C ALA A 160 -2.25 76.05 -32.39
N GLY A 161 -1.11 75.36 -32.55
CA GLY A 161 0.12 75.99 -33.00
C GLY A 161 -0.02 76.38 -34.47
N ASP A 162 0.60 77.52 -34.80
CA ASP A 162 0.84 78.12 -36.13
C ASP A 162 0.90 77.14 -37.31
#